data_AF-A0A6A4GMC1-F1
#
_entry.id   AF-A0A6A4GMC1-F1
#
_cell.length_a   1.000
_cell.length_b   1.000
_cell.length_c   1.000
_cell.angle_alpha   90.00
_cell.angle_beta   90.00
_cell.angle_gamma   90.00
#
_symmetry.space_group_name_H-M   'P 1'
#
loop_
_entity.id
_entity.type
_entity.pdbx_description
1 polymer ?
#
loop_
_entity_poly.entity_id
_entity_poly.type
_entity_poly.pdbx_seq_one_letter_code
_entity_poly.pdbx_strand_id
1 'polypeptide(L)'
;MVIQTSGYYEKAFHIRQRPRYPNLKFDGKADVNKEQVNCRKFYKTYSQKRQTGGIMACWCTHSICYGFHIIPVGEGRNDVFSALITRWPKAPDRVVYDFACALGPYCWAREPDFFANTQFVIDGFHAAGHTKCSKAAFLKTYSEIDSSLNSINTSAAECGNSSLTRIRKPVSYMTQEHAVLYSWVFISIWNHLITRLGPPFRSMTNT
;
A
#
# COMPACT_ATOMS: atom_id res chain seq x y z
N MET A 1 24.19 3.05 -13.34
CA MET A 1 23.67 3.37 -11.99
C MET A 1 22.19 3.71 -12.14
N VAL A 2 21.29 2.77 -11.84
CA VAL A 2 19.84 2.95 -12.06
C VAL A 2 19.17 2.94 -10.69
N ILE A 3 18.92 4.13 -10.15
CA ILE A 3 18.11 4.31 -8.94
C ILE A 3 16.66 4.41 -9.41
N GLN A 4 15.96 3.27 -9.47
CA GLN A 4 14.52 3.23 -9.74
C GLN A 4 13.77 2.82 -8.47
N THR A 5 13.53 3.79 -7.60
CA THR A 5 12.36 3.82 -6.70
C THR A 5 12.04 5.29 -6.47
N SER A 6 11.38 5.93 -7.43
CA SER A 6 10.93 7.32 -7.28
C SER A 6 9.80 7.35 -6.25
N GLY A 7 10.13 7.46 -4.97
CA GLY A 7 9.17 7.51 -3.89
C GLY A 7 9.78 8.31 -2.75
N TYR A 8 8.93 9.01 -2.01
CA TYR A 8 9.35 9.83 -0.89
C TYR A 8 8.79 9.25 0.41
N TYR A 9 9.65 9.12 1.42
CA TYR A 9 9.29 8.60 2.73
C TYR A 9 9.99 9.41 3.82
N GLU A 10 9.26 10.31 4.47
CA GLU A 10 9.79 11.28 5.45
C GLU A 10 10.42 10.61 6.68
N LYS A 11 9.83 9.50 7.11
CA LYS A 11 10.23 8.77 8.32
C LYS A 11 10.93 7.44 8.03
N ALA A 12 11.08 7.09 6.75
CA ALA A 12 11.58 5.78 6.34
C ALA A 12 12.62 5.99 5.24
N PHE A 13 13.84 6.35 5.66
CA PHE A 13 15.00 6.45 4.77
C PHE A 13 15.14 5.16 3.95
N HIS A 14 15.81 5.21 2.80
CA HIS A 14 16.18 3.98 2.11
C HIS A 14 17.21 3.23 2.97
N ILE A 15 16.74 2.26 3.77
CA ILE A 15 17.56 1.58 4.78
C ILE A 15 18.40 0.49 4.12
N ARG A 16 17.83 -0.17 3.11
CA ARG A 16 18.52 -1.24 2.37
C ARG A 16 18.05 -1.31 0.93
N GLN A 17 18.95 -1.80 0.08
CA GLN A 17 18.62 -2.15 -1.29
C GLN A 17 17.64 -3.33 -1.32
N ARG A 18 16.75 -3.33 -2.32
CA ARG A 18 15.83 -4.45 -2.54
C ARG A 18 16.65 -5.70 -2.90
N PRO A 19 16.56 -6.80 -2.15
CA PRO A 19 17.27 -8.03 -2.50
C PRO A 19 16.78 -8.59 -3.85
N ARG A 20 17.60 -9.42 -4.48
CA ARG A 20 17.27 -10.11 -5.74
C ARG A 20 17.23 -11.60 -5.51
N TYR A 21 16.19 -12.24 -6.03
CA TYR A 21 16.00 -13.68 -5.87
C TYR A 21 16.12 -14.36 -7.26
N PRO A 22 17.32 -14.73 -7.71
CA PRO A 22 17.55 -15.24 -9.06
C PRO A 22 16.79 -16.54 -9.35
N ASN A 23 16.52 -17.33 -8.31
CA ASN A 23 15.80 -18.60 -8.42
C ASN A 23 14.27 -18.42 -8.54
N LEU A 24 13.75 -17.20 -8.38
CA LEU A 24 12.34 -16.89 -8.55
C LEU A 24 12.08 -16.29 -9.94
N LYS A 25 11.39 -17.05 -10.80
CA LYS A 25 11.15 -16.73 -12.23
C LYS A 25 10.62 -15.32 -12.52
N PHE A 26 9.90 -14.71 -11.58
CA PHE A 26 9.23 -13.41 -11.74
C PHE A 26 9.72 -12.37 -10.71
N ASP A 27 10.92 -12.52 -10.16
CA ASP A 27 11.43 -11.53 -9.22
C ASP A 27 11.66 -10.15 -9.85
N GLY A 28 11.23 -9.10 -9.14
CA GLY A 28 11.40 -7.71 -9.57
C GLY A 28 10.58 -7.28 -10.79
N LYS A 29 9.77 -8.18 -11.35
CA LYS A 29 8.91 -7.88 -12.50
C LYS A 29 7.54 -7.41 -12.02
N ALA A 30 6.93 -6.52 -12.80
CA ALA A 30 5.53 -6.17 -12.63
C ALA A 30 4.66 -7.42 -12.74
N ASP A 31 3.55 -7.46 -12.00
CA ASP A 31 2.60 -8.57 -12.04
C ASP A 31 1.87 -8.57 -13.40
N VAL A 32 2.46 -9.24 -14.39
CA VAL A 32 1.87 -9.39 -15.74
C VAL A 32 0.83 -10.51 -15.81
N ASN A 33 0.80 -11.41 -14.82
CA ASN A 33 0.00 -12.63 -14.88
C ASN A 33 -1.20 -12.62 -13.91
N LYS A 34 -2.39 -12.68 -14.50
CA LYS A 34 -3.72 -12.58 -13.88
C LYS A 34 -4.15 -13.84 -13.09
N GLU A 35 -3.39 -14.92 -13.19
CA GLU A 35 -3.86 -16.28 -12.85
C GLU A 35 -3.15 -16.95 -11.68
N GLN A 36 -2.09 -16.36 -11.11
CA GLN A 36 -1.29 -17.03 -10.08
C GLN A 36 -1.92 -17.04 -8.68
N VAL A 37 -3.09 -16.45 -8.51
CA VAL A 37 -3.79 -16.42 -7.22
C VAL A 37 -5.26 -16.67 -7.49
N ASN A 38 -5.88 -17.60 -6.76
CA ASN A 38 -7.32 -17.88 -6.81
C ASN A 38 -8.24 -16.67 -6.48
N CYS A 39 -7.66 -15.49 -6.26
CA CYS A 39 -8.35 -14.24 -5.99
C CYS A 39 -8.88 -13.59 -7.28
N ARG A 40 -10.21 -13.51 -7.42
CA ARG A 40 -10.89 -12.89 -8.57
C ARG A 40 -11.05 -11.36 -8.46
N LYS A 41 -10.12 -10.64 -7.83
CA LYS A 41 -10.19 -9.15 -7.77
C LYS A 41 -10.28 -8.63 -9.21
N PHE A 42 -11.33 -7.85 -9.52
CA PHE A 42 -11.58 -7.31 -10.85
C PHE A 42 -10.48 -6.33 -11.25
N TYR A 43 -9.40 -6.83 -11.86
CA TYR A 43 -8.26 -6.04 -12.35
C TYR A 43 -8.59 -5.14 -13.55
N LYS A 44 -9.85 -5.15 -14.04
CA LYS A 44 -10.22 -4.58 -15.34
C LYS A 44 -10.16 -3.05 -15.42
N THR A 45 -9.97 -2.33 -14.31
CA THR A 45 -10.16 -0.86 -14.31
C THR A 45 -8.88 -0.03 -14.39
N TYR A 46 -7.69 -0.60 -14.14
CA TYR A 46 -6.47 0.21 -13.93
C TYR A 46 -5.44 0.22 -15.07
N SER A 47 -5.63 -0.56 -16.14
CA SER A 47 -4.58 -0.76 -17.16
C SER A 47 -4.75 0.00 -18.49
N GLN A 48 -5.78 0.83 -18.67
CA GLN A 48 -6.11 1.34 -20.02
C GLN A 48 -5.56 2.72 -20.38
N LYS A 49 -4.86 3.43 -19.48
CA LYS A 49 -4.36 4.79 -19.77
C LYS A 49 -2.84 4.83 -19.68
N ARG A 50 -2.20 5.44 -20.70
CA ARG A 50 -0.75 5.69 -20.85
C ARG A 50 -0.14 6.64 -19.79
N GLN A 51 -0.72 6.70 -18.59
CA GLN A 51 -0.21 7.47 -17.46
C GLN A 51 0.62 6.54 -16.57
N THR A 52 1.46 7.11 -15.70
CA THR A 52 2.13 6.34 -14.63
C THR A 52 1.08 5.52 -13.85
N GLY A 53 1.47 4.34 -13.38
CA GLY A 53 0.60 3.44 -12.61
C GLY A 53 0.01 4.06 -11.34
N GLY A 54 0.55 5.18 -10.87
CA GLY A 54 -0.04 6.03 -9.84
C GLY A 54 0.89 6.31 -8.67
N ILE A 55 0.30 6.72 -7.55
CA ILE A 55 0.99 6.93 -6.28
C ILE A 55 0.40 5.93 -5.28
N MET A 56 1.26 5.12 -4.67
CA MET A 56 0.89 4.23 -3.57
C MET A 56 1.38 4.84 -2.27
N ALA A 57 0.47 5.42 -1.49
CA ALA A 57 0.78 6.02 -0.20
C ALA A 57 0.64 5.01 0.95
N CYS A 58 1.55 5.10 1.92
CA CYS A 58 1.56 4.28 3.11
C CYS A 58 0.99 5.08 4.28
N TRP A 59 -0.16 4.66 4.79
CA TRP A 59 -0.89 5.33 5.86
C TRP A 59 -0.84 4.51 7.14
N CYS A 60 -0.82 5.20 8.29
CA CYS A 60 -1.09 4.57 9.58
C CYS A 60 -2.56 4.71 9.97
N THR A 61 -2.97 4.00 11.02
CA THR A 61 -4.35 4.04 11.56
C THR A 61 -4.79 5.42 12.07
N HIS A 62 -3.83 6.32 12.37
CA HIS A 62 -4.08 7.71 12.76
C HIS A 62 -4.21 8.67 11.56
N SER A 63 -4.32 8.15 10.34
CA SER A 63 -4.37 8.93 9.09
C SER A 63 -3.11 9.78 8.82
N ILE A 64 -1.96 9.40 9.39
CA ILE A 64 -0.66 9.98 9.07
C ILE A 64 -0.05 9.18 7.91
N CYS A 65 0.42 9.88 6.89
CA CYS A 65 1.14 9.29 5.76
C CYS A 65 2.63 9.18 6.11
N TYR A 66 3.20 7.98 6.01
CA TYR A 66 4.64 7.77 6.19
C TYR A 66 5.45 8.05 4.92
N GLY A 67 4.78 8.07 3.77
CA GLY A 67 5.40 8.30 2.48
C GLY A 67 4.61 7.63 1.36
N PHE A 68 5.17 7.67 0.17
CA PHE A 68 4.57 7.13 -1.03
C PHE A 68 5.59 6.59 -2.02
N HIS A 69 5.14 5.60 -2.79
CA HIS A 69 5.84 5.04 -3.94
C HIS A 69 5.20 5.54 -5.23
N ILE A 70 5.98 6.00 -6.20
CA ILE A 70 5.46 6.21 -7.56
C ILE A 70 5.54 4.88 -8.29
N ILE A 71 4.40 4.46 -8.80
CA ILE A 71 4.26 3.25 -9.59
C ILE A 71 4.46 3.64 -11.07
N PRO A 72 5.47 3.11 -11.77
CA PRO A 72 5.75 3.50 -13.14
C PRO A 72 4.76 2.94 -14.16
N VAL A 73 4.27 1.70 -13.99
CA VAL A 73 3.47 1.00 -15.01
C VAL A 73 2.12 0.50 -14.48
N GLY A 74 2.11 -0.20 -13.36
CA GLY A 74 0.88 -0.72 -12.76
C GLY A 74 1.15 -1.25 -11.37
N GLU A 75 0.18 -1.05 -10.47
CA GLU A 75 0.31 -1.44 -9.07
C GLU A 75 0.41 -2.96 -8.96
N GLY A 76 1.48 -3.46 -8.33
CA GLY A 76 1.65 -4.89 -8.11
C GLY A 76 2.21 -5.21 -6.73
N ARG A 77 2.30 -6.51 -6.42
CA ARG A 77 2.87 -7.01 -5.16
C ARG A 77 4.32 -6.58 -4.97
N ASN A 78 5.05 -6.47 -6.09
CA ASN A 78 6.45 -6.07 -6.08
C ASN A 78 6.64 -4.63 -5.57
N ASP A 79 5.75 -3.69 -5.90
CA ASP A 79 5.87 -2.30 -5.43
C ASP A 79 5.70 -2.21 -3.92
N VAL A 80 4.67 -2.88 -3.39
CA VAL A 80 4.41 -2.95 -1.95
C VAL A 80 5.55 -3.67 -1.23
N PHE A 81 5.98 -4.84 -1.71
CA PHE A 81 7.10 -5.58 -1.15
C PHE A 81 8.38 -4.73 -1.14
N SER A 82 8.69 -4.06 -2.25
CA SER A 82 9.88 -3.22 -2.37
C SER A 82 9.82 -2.04 -1.41
N ALA A 83 8.66 -1.43 -1.22
CA ALA A 83 8.47 -0.39 -0.21
C ALA A 83 8.70 -0.95 1.21
N LEU A 84 8.07 -2.07 1.56
CA LEU A 84 8.19 -2.66 2.90
C LEU A 84 9.64 -3.03 3.23
N ILE A 85 10.31 -3.77 2.36
CA ILE A 85 11.68 -4.26 2.64
C ILE A 85 12.70 -3.13 2.63
N THR A 86 12.58 -2.13 1.75
CA THR A 86 13.63 -1.09 1.63
C THR A 86 13.49 0.03 2.64
N ARG A 87 12.30 0.23 3.23
CA ARG A 87 11.98 1.40 4.05
C ARG A 87 11.79 1.07 5.53
N TRP A 88 11.38 -0.14 5.88
CA TRP A 88 11.21 -0.51 7.29
C TRP A 88 12.42 -1.26 7.82
N PRO A 89 12.95 -0.92 9.02
CA PRO A 89 14.06 -1.66 9.62
C PRO A 89 13.62 -3.05 10.08
N LYS A 90 12.42 -3.12 10.69
CA LYS A 90 11.68 -4.34 11.04
C LYS A 90 10.32 -4.31 10.34
N ALA A 91 9.86 -5.44 9.81
CA ALA A 91 8.58 -5.52 9.15
C ALA A 91 7.45 -5.05 10.09
N PRO A 92 6.42 -4.35 9.57
CA PRO A 92 5.23 -4.04 10.34
C PRO A 92 4.60 -5.31 10.89
N ASP A 93 4.05 -5.26 12.11
CA ASP A 93 3.33 -6.42 12.66
C ASP A 93 2.05 -6.71 11.85
N ARG A 94 1.49 -5.69 11.20
CA ARG A 94 0.33 -5.82 10.33
C ARG A 94 0.41 -4.92 9.10
N VAL A 95 0.03 -5.48 7.95
CA VAL A 95 -0.11 -4.78 6.67
C VAL A 95 -1.55 -4.96 6.20
N VAL A 96 -2.29 -3.84 6.12
CA VAL A 96 -3.62 -3.78 5.54
C VAL A 96 -3.49 -3.36 4.08
N TYR A 97 -3.97 -4.19 3.16
CA TYR A 97 -3.85 -3.92 1.73
C TYR A 97 -4.93 -4.64 0.92
N ASP A 98 -5.52 -3.99 -0.08
CA ASP A 98 -6.60 -4.59 -0.87
C ASP A 98 -6.24 -5.94 -1.49
N PHE A 99 -4.96 -6.15 -1.84
CA PHE A 99 -4.49 -7.40 -2.43
C PHE A 99 -3.59 -8.19 -1.47
N ALA A 100 -3.79 -8.02 -0.16
CA ALA A 100 -3.02 -8.68 0.90
C ALA A 100 -3.00 -10.21 0.78
N CYS A 101 -4.10 -10.82 0.33
CA CYS A 101 -4.20 -12.27 0.12
C CYS A 101 -3.11 -12.85 -0.78
N ALA A 102 -2.60 -12.05 -1.72
CA ALA A 102 -1.53 -12.44 -2.62
C ALA A 102 -0.18 -11.84 -2.21
N LEU A 103 -0.21 -10.69 -1.53
CA LEU A 103 0.98 -10.03 -1.01
C LEU A 103 1.66 -10.86 0.08
N GLY A 104 0.90 -11.42 1.02
CA GLY A 104 1.47 -12.23 2.11
C GLY A 104 2.34 -13.38 1.60
N PRO A 105 1.79 -14.31 0.78
CA PRO A 105 2.57 -15.37 0.16
C PRO A 105 3.76 -14.86 -0.66
N TYR A 106 3.61 -13.71 -1.34
CA TYR A 106 4.68 -13.10 -2.11
C TYR A 106 5.86 -12.65 -1.22
N CYS A 107 5.55 -12.04 -0.07
CA CYS A 107 6.51 -11.58 0.92
C CYS A 107 7.19 -12.74 1.65
N TRP A 108 6.43 -13.71 2.17
CA TRP A 108 6.97 -14.86 2.90
C TRP A 108 7.85 -15.76 2.03
N ALA A 109 7.53 -15.92 0.74
CA ALA A 109 8.35 -16.72 -0.18
C ALA A 109 9.71 -16.08 -0.51
N ARG A 110 9.89 -14.78 -0.22
CA ARG A 110 11.11 -14.02 -0.51
C ARG A 110 11.92 -13.73 0.76
N GLU A 111 11.25 -13.27 1.80
CA GLU A 111 11.86 -12.84 3.05
C GLU A 111 11.09 -13.44 4.24
N PRO A 112 11.16 -14.77 4.44
CA PRO A 112 10.40 -15.44 5.48
C PRO A 112 10.76 -14.92 6.88
N ASP A 113 12.05 -14.72 7.17
CA ASP A 113 12.52 -14.27 8.48
C ASP A 113 12.08 -12.83 8.77
N PHE A 114 12.15 -11.95 7.77
CA PHE A 114 11.75 -10.55 7.94
C PHE A 114 10.24 -10.41 8.22
N PHE A 115 9.42 -11.19 7.49
CA PHE A 115 7.95 -11.13 7.58
C PHE A 115 7.34 -12.22 8.48
N ALA A 116 8.15 -12.94 9.26
CA ALA A 116 7.71 -14.08 10.08
C ALA A 116 6.56 -13.71 11.03
N ASN A 117 6.61 -12.49 11.58
CA ASN A 117 5.62 -11.96 12.51
C ASN A 117 4.68 -10.93 11.88
N THR A 118 4.68 -10.81 10.54
CA THR A 118 3.84 -9.85 9.83
C THR A 118 2.55 -10.50 9.37
N GLN A 119 1.44 -9.92 9.80
CA GLN A 119 0.11 -10.31 9.35
C GLN A 119 -0.33 -9.48 8.14
N PHE A 120 -0.73 -10.15 7.07
CA PHE A 120 -1.29 -9.50 5.88
C PHE A 120 -2.80 -9.66 5.86
N VAL A 121 -3.53 -8.55 5.89
CA VAL A 121 -5.00 -8.53 5.92
C VAL A 121 -5.57 -7.66 4.80
N ILE A 122 -6.67 -8.11 4.21
CA ILE A 122 -7.40 -7.40 3.16
C ILE A 122 -8.09 -6.20 3.81
N ASP A 123 -8.01 -5.07 3.12
CA ASP A 123 -8.78 -3.88 3.48
C ASP A 123 -10.28 -4.17 3.51
N GLY A 124 -10.95 -3.76 4.59
CA GLY A 124 -12.35 -4.07 4.87
C GLY A 124 -13.31 -3.59 3.78
N PHE A 125 -13.03 -2.42 3.16
CA PHE A 125 -13.83 -1.89 2.05
C PHE A 125 -13.78 -2.76 0.80
N HIS A 126 -12.65 -3.42 0.59
CA HIS A 126 -12.41 -4.24 -0.59
C HIS A 126 -12.69 -5.72 -0.34
N ALA A 127 -12.88 -6.13 0.91
CA ALA A 127 -13.08 -7.52 1.34
C ALA A 127 -14.21 -8.24 0.58
N ALA A 128 -15.32 -7.55 0.27
CA ALA A 128 -16.45 -8.14 -0.47
C ALA A 128 -16.05 -8.67 -1.87
N GLY A 129 -15.02 -8.08 -2.48
CA GLY A 129 -14.49 -8.53 -3.78
C GLY A 129 -13.66 -9.82 -3.72
N HIS A 130 -13.36 -10.34 -2.53
CA HIS A 130 -12.42 -11.44 -2.31
C HIS A 130 -13.12 -12.79 -2.05
N THR A 131 -14.02 -13.23 -2.93
CA THR A 131 -14.89 -14.40 -2.69
C THR A 131 -14.20 -15.76 -2.58
N LYS A 132 -12.96 -15.90 -3.05
CA LYS A 132 -12.19 -17.16 -3.04
C LYS A 132 -10.91 -17.10 -2.20
N CYS A 133 -10.71 -16.02 -1.45
CA CYS A 133 -9.53 -15.87 -0.61
C CYS A 133 -9.70 -16.64 0.70
N SER A 134 -8.58 -17.11 1.28
CA SER A 134 -8.58 -17.74 2.60
C SER A 134 -9.12 -16.77 3.67
N LYS A 135 -9.87 -17.28 4.65
CA LYS A 135 -10.34 -16.51 5.81
C LYS A 135 -9.20 -15.85 6.58
N ALA A 136 -7.99 -16.45 6.55
CA ALA A 136 -6.79 -15.88 7.15
C ALA A 136 -6.32 -14.56 6.51
N ALA A 137 -6.87 -14.17 5.35
CA ALA A 137 -6.59 -12.88 4.75
C ALA A 137 -7.59 -11.80 5.19
N PHE A 138 -8.63 -12.10 5.97
CA PHE A 138 -9.67 -11.13 6.32
C PHE A 138 -9.50 -10.62 7.74
N LEU A 139 -9.48 -9.29 7.91
CA LEU A 139 -9.40 -8.67 9.23
C LEU A 139 -10.56 -9.11 10.15
N LYS A 140 -11.77 -9.24 9.59
CA LYS A 140 -12.97 -9.67 10.33
C LYS A 140 -12.79 -11.01 11.04
N THR A 141 -12.12 -11.97 10.40
CA THR A 141 -11.88 -13.29 11.01
C THR A 141 -11.00 -13.20 12.26
N TYR A 142 -10.06 -12.26 12.29
CA TYR A 142 -9.24 -12.03 13.48
C TYR A 142 -9.97 -11.20 14.53
N SER A 143 -10.81 -10.26 14.11
CA SER A 143 -11.55 -9.40 15.05
C SER A 143 -12.68 -10.12 15.78
N GLU A 144 -13.11 -11.29 15.27
CA GLU A 144 -13.98 -12.24 15.98
C GLU A 144 -13.27 -12.89 17.19
N ILE A 145 -11.93 -12.96 17.19
CA ILE A 145 -11.12 -13.56 18.26
C ILE A 145 -10.53 -12.48 19.17
N ASP A 146 -10.09 -11.36 18.58
CA ASP A 146 -9.53 -10.21 19.28
C ASP A 146 -10.33 -8.94 18.92
N SER A 147 -11.23 -8.56 19.82
CA SER A 147 -12.12 -7.41 19.64
C SER A 147 -11.38 -6.07 19.53
N SER A 148 -10.13 -5.98 20.00
CA SER A 148 -9.30 -4.78 19.84
C SER A 148 -8.98 -4.50 18.38
N LEU A 149 -9.08 -5.50 17.50
CA LEU A 149 -8.83 -5.32 16.07
C LEU A 149 -9.98 -4.62 15.34
N ASN A 150 -11.17 -4.53 15.97
CA ASN A 150 -12.27 -3.72 15.45
C ASN A 150 -11.99 -2.21 15.57
N SER A 151 -11.07 -1.78 16.43
CA SER A 151 -10.70 -0.36 16.56
C SER A 151 -9.65 0.09 15.53
N ILE A 152 -9.19 -0.80 14.66
CA ILE A 152 -8.27 -0.44 13.58
C ILE A 152 -9.04 0.34 12.52
N ASN A 153 -8.66 1.60 12.34
CA ASN A 153 -9.19 2.45 11.30
C ASN A 153 -8.70 1.99 9.91
N THR A 154 -9.37 1.01 9.32
CA THR A 154 -9.12 0.57 7.94
C THR A 154 -9.42 1.67 6.92
N SER A 155 -10.27 2.64 7.28
CA SER A 155 -10.67 3.78 6.44
C SER A 155 -9.59 4.87 6.33
N ALA A 156 -8.51 4.81 7.12
CA ALA A 156 -7.45 5.82 7.10
C ALA A 156 -6.82 5.95 5.71
N ALA A 157 -6.55 4.82 5.05
CA ALA A 157 -6.00 4.79 3.70
C ALA A 157 -6.99 5.33 2.66
N GLU A 158 -8.26 4.98 2.76
CA GLU A 158 -9.30 5.48 1.84
C GLU A 158 -9.47 7.00 1.96
N CYS A 159 -9.57 7.51 3.20
CA CYS A 159 -9.68 8.93 3.46
C CYS A 159 -8.45 9.70 2.95
N GLY A 160 -7.25 9.21 3.24
CA GLY A 160 -6.01 9.78 2.74
C GLY A 160 -5.92 9.77 1.21
N ASN A 161 -6.29 8.66 0.57
CA ASN A 161 -6.27 8.52 -0.89
C ASN A 161 -7.32 9.42 -1.59
N SER A 162 -8.48 9.65 -0.96
CA SER A 162 -9.46 10.63 -1.42
C SER A 162 -8.86 12.04 -1.48
N SER A 163 -8.04 12.39 -0.49
CA SER A 163 -7.30 13.66 -0.48
C SER A 163 -6.21 13.72 -1.54
N LEU A 164 -5.47 12.62 -1.79
CA LEU A 164 -4.52 12.53 -2.90
C LEU A 164 -5.18 12.67 -4.27
N THR A 165 -6.45 12.29 -4.41
CA THR A 165 -7.19 12.48 -5.66
C THR A 165 -7.33 13.96 -6.03
N ARG A 166 -7.30 14.87 -5.05
CA ARG A 166 -7.36 16.33 -5.28
C ARG A 166 -6.14 16.86 -6.03
N ILE A 167 -4.97 16.25 -5.82
CA ILE A 167 -3.73 16.64 -6.49
C ILE A 167 -3.48 15.88 -7.78
N ARG A 168 -4.33 14.92 -8.14
CA ARG A 168 -4.14 14.08 -9.34
C ARG A 168 -3.99 14.90 -10.62
N LYS A 169 -4.86 15.90 -10.82
CA LYS A 169 -4.84 16.74 -12.02
C LYS A 169 -3.56 17.56 -12.12
N PRO A 170 -3.16 18.39 -11.13
CA PRO A 170 -1.92 19.16 -11.23
C PRO A 170 -0.68 18.26 -11.39
N VAL A 171 -0.60 17.16 -10.64
CA VAL A 171 0.51 16.18 -10.75
C VAL A 171 0.64 15.60 -12.16
N SER A 172 -0.48 15.38 -12.87
CA SER A 172 -0.45 14.80 -14.22
C SER A 172 0.19 15.70 -15.30
N TYR A 173 0.40 16.99 -15.01
CA TYR A 173 1.06 17.94 -15.90
C TYR A 173 2.52 18.23 -15.48
N MET A 174 3.03 17.57 -14.45
CA MET A 174 4.37 17.80 -13.91
C MET A 174 5.36 16.74 -14.43
N THR A 175 6.63 17.12 -14.52
CA THR A 175 7.73 16.14 -14.61
C THR A 175 7.73 15.25 -13.35
N GLN A 176 8.30 14.07 -13.43
CA GLN A 176 8.39 13.16 -12.29
C GLN A 176 9.02 13.80 -11.04
N GLU A 177 10.09 14.57 -11.19
CA GLU A 177 10.75 15.26 -10.07
C GLU A 177 9.83 16.26 -9.38
N HIS A 178 9.20 17.15 -10.15
CA HIS A 178 8.21 18.10 -9.65
C HIS A 178 6.99 17.41 -9.03
N ALA A 179 6.53 16.30 -9.61
CA ALA A 179 5.44 15.50 -9.06
C ALA A 179 5.82 14.93 -7.68
N VAL A 180 7.04 14.39 -7.51
CA VAL A 180 7.54 13.92 -6.21
C VAL A 180 7.55 15.07 -5.19
N LEU A 181 8.14 16.21 -5.55
CA LEU A 181 8.23 17.38 -4.67
C LEU A 181 6.84 17.91 -4.27
N TYR A 182 5.94 18.04 -5.22
CA TYR A 182 4.58 18.54 -4.99
C TYR A 182 3.78 17.59 -4.09
N SER A 183 3.81 16.28 -4.40
CA SER A 183 3.16 15.26 -3.57
C SER A 183 3.75 15.20 -2.17
N TRP A 184 5.06 15.38 -2.03
CA TRP A 184 5.71 15.50 -0.72
C TRP A 184 5.16 16.66 0.10
N VAL A 185 5.19 17.89 -0.46
CA VAL A 185 4.70 19.08 0.25
C VAL A 185 3.22 18.91 0.66
N PHE A 186 2.39 18.39 -0.24
CA PHE A 186 0.99 18.10 0.08
C PHE A 186 0.84 17.15 1.27
N ILE A 187 1.63 16.07 1.31
CA ILE A 187 1.62 15.10 2.40
C ILE A 187 2.16 15.69 3.71
N SER A 188 3.22 16.50 3.66
CA SER A 188 3.74 17.16 4.86
C SER A 188 2.72 18.13 5.46
N ILE A 189 2.00 18.89 4.63
CA ILE A 189 0.90 19.74 5.08
C ILE A 189 -0.22 18.89 5.67
N TRP A 190 -0.63 17.82 5.00
CA TRP A 190 -1.64 16.89 5.51
C TRP A 190 -1.26 16.36 6.90
N ASN A 191 -0.06 15.79 7.03
CA ASN A 191 0.44 15.25 8.29
C ASN A 191 0.44 16.31 9.39
N HIS A 192 0.85 17.53 9.08
CA HIS A 192 0.85 18.64 10.02
C HIS A 192 -0.57 19.02 10.50
N LEU A 193 -1.56 18.98 9.60
CA LEU A 193 -2.96 19.23 9.96
C LEU A 193 -3.53 18.11 10.82
N ILE A 194 -3.27 16.84 10.48
CA ILE A 194 -3.74 15.68 11.25
C ILE A 194 -3.17 15.68 12.66
N THR A 195 -1.88 15.99 12.83
CA THR A 195 -1.26 16.02 14.17
C THR A 195 -1.78 17.16 15.04
N ARG A 196 -2.24 18.26 14.45
CA ARG A 196 -2.79 19.41 15.20
C ARG A 196 -4.29 19.34 15.45
N LEU A 197 -5.05 18.89 14.47
CA LEU A 197 -6.52 18.97 14.46
C LEU A 197 -7.19 17.59 14.62
N GLY A 198 -6.41 16.52 14.64
CA GLY A 198 -6.91 15.15 14.56
C GLY A 198 -7.28 14.73 13.14
N PRO A 199 -7.57 13.44 12.91
CA PRO A 199 -8.01 12.96 11.62
C PRO A 199 -9.38 13.57 11.25
N PRO A 200 -9.64 13.88 9.97
CA PRO A 200 -10.95 14.28 9.51
C PRO A 200 -11.88 13.06 9.61
N PHE A 201 -12.47 12.83 10.79
CA PHE A 201 -13.50 11.84 10.96
C PHE A 201 -14.69 12.29 10.11
N ARG A 202 -14.98 11.56 9.02
CA ARG A 202 -16.37 11.44 8.58
C ARG A 202 -17.05 10.60 9.65
N SER A 203 -17.99 11.19 10.39
CA SER A 203 -18.95 10.43 11.16
C SER A 203 -19.62 9.43 10.20
N MET A 204 -19.26 8.15 10.28
CA MET A 204 -20.15 7.10 9.82
C MET A 204 -21.23 6.98 10.89
N THR A 205 -22.23 7.86 10.82
CA THR A 205 -23.53 7.54 11.39
C THR A 205 -24.09 6.41 10.54
N ASN A 206 -23.97 5.19 11.06
CA ASN A 206 -24.80 4.07 10.61
C ASN A 206 -26.26 4.44 10.91
N THR A 207 -27.03 4.65 9.85
CA THR A 207 -28.46 4.37 9.79
C THR A 207 -28.69 3.48 8.59
#